data_AF-A0A7C3ILL4-F1
#
_entry.id   AF-A0A7C3ILL4-F1
#
_cell.length_a   1.000
_cell.length_b   1.000
_cell.length_c   1.000
_cell.angle_alpha   90.00
_cell.angle_beta   90.00
_cell.angle_gamma   90.00
#
_symmetry.space_group_name_H-M   'P 1'
#
loop_
_entity.id
_entity.type
_entity.pdbx_description
1 polymer ?
#
loop_
_entity_poly.entity_id
_entity_poly.type
_entity_poly.pdbx_seq_one_letter_code
_entity_poly.pdbx_strand_id
1 'polypeptide(L)'
;MKPLKRILVVFLLMCSFLMHGCKPSVPGIYISEKDGTSMSVELKPDGTYRIFDDKGAEASGKYIVNYNMITFIMFGKENKGEIKRGRIIMEDGVVWKKK
;
A
#
# COMPACT_ATOMS: atom_id res chain seq x y z
N MET A 1 -43.20 -26.96 17.71
CA MET A 1 -41.95 -26.93 16.88
C MET A 1 -41.21 -25.63 17.17
N LYS A 2 -39.90 -25.73 17.45
CA LYS A 2 -39.10 -24.81 18.29
C LYS A 2 -38.76 -23.47 17.59
N PRO A 3 -39.00 -22.29 18.23
CA PRO A 3 -38.63 -20.97 17.67
C PRO A 3 -37.11 -20.73 17.62
N LEU A 4 -36.32 -21.60 18.26
CA LEU A 4 -34.85 -21.52 18.31
C LEU A 4 -34.16 -21.51 16.93
N LYS A 5 -34.77 -22.10 15.89
CA LYS A 5 -34.13 -22.21 14.57
C LYS A 5 -34.10 -20.90 13.77
N ARG A 6 -34.99 -19.94 14.05
CA ARG A 6 -35.05 -18.67 13.28
C ARG A 6 -34.04 -17.61 13.76
N ILE A 7 -33.67 -17.63 15.03
CA ILE A 7 -32.75 -16.63 15.62
C ILE A 7 -31.30 -16.86 15.14
N LEU A 8 -30.92 -18.12 14.90
CA LEU A 8 -29.56 -18.48 14.48
C LEU A 8 -29.19 -17.95 13.08
N VAL A 9 -30.17 -17.83 12.18
CA VAL A 9 -29.95 -17.39 10.79
C VAL A 9 -29.66 -15.87 10.72
N VAL A 10 -30.25 -15.08 11.61
CA VAL A 10 -30.03 -13.62 11.66
C VAL A 10 -28.63 -13.28 12.19
N PHE A 11 -28.12 -14.05 13.15
CA PHE A 11 -26.78 -13.85 13.72
C PHE A 11 -25.65 -14.19 12.71
N LEU A 12 -25.87 -15.17 11.83
CA LEU A 12 -24.92 -15.57 10.80
C LEU A 12 -24.80 -14.54 9.66
N LEU A 13 -25.87 -13.77 9.37
CA LEU A 13 -25.87 -12.72 8.35
C LEU A 13 -25.23 -11.40 8.82
N MET A 14 -25.14 -11.16 10.13
CA MET A 14 -24.49 -9.96 10.69
C MET A 14 -22.95 -10.09 10.75
N CYS A 15 -22.40 -11.31 10.80
CA CYS A 15 -20.96 -11.54 10.85
C CYS A 15 -20.24 -11.44 9.49
N SER A 16 -20.95 -11.50 8.38
CA SER A 16 -20.34 -11.42 7.04
C SER A 16 -19.94 -10.00 6.62
N PHE A 17 -20.29 -8.97 7.39
CA PHE A 17 -19.97 -7.56 7.06
C PHE A 17 -18.69 -7.00 7.70
N LEU A 18 -18.03 -7.74 8.60
CA LEU A 18 -16.86 -7.25 9.34
C LEU A 18 -15.52 -7.50 8.65
N MET A 19 -15.51 -8.09 7.45
CA MET A 19 -14.30 -8.27 6.64
C MET A 19 -14.16 -7.18 5.58
N HIS A 20 -14.54 -5.94 5.89
CA HIS A 20 -13.98 -4.78 5.20
C HIS A 20 -12.54 -4.62 5.68
N GLY A 21 -11.66 -5.49 5.17
CA GLY A 21 -10.22 -5.38 5.37
C GLY A 21 -9.82 -3.95 5.06
N CYS A 22 -9.33 -3.24 6.08
CA CYS A 22 -8.78 -1.90 5.93
C CYS A 22 -7.80 -1.93 4.76
N LYS A 23 -8.18 -1.35 3.62
CA LYS A 23 -7.25 -1.14 2.51
C LYS A 23 -6.10 -0.33 3.11
N PRO A 24 -4.83 -0.79 3.01
CA PRO A 24 -3.72 0.01 3.52
C PRO A 24 -3.76 1.37 2.82
N SER A 25 -3.78 2.45 3.59
CA SER A 25 -3.68 3.80 3.03
C SER A 25 -2.28 3.96 2.44
N VAL A 26 -2.18 3.81 1.12
CA VAL A 26 -0.92 3.86 0.36
C VAL A 26 -0.45 5.29 0.08
N PRO A 27 -1.32 6.28 -0.23
CA PRO A 27 -0.83 7.64 -0.41
C PRO A 27 -0.10 8.17 0.83
N GLY A 28 0.95 8.96 0.60
CA GLY A 28 1.78 9.55 1.65
C GLY A 28 3.26 9.65 1.27
N ILE A 29 4.05 10.14 2.21
CA ILE A 29 5.50 10.27 2.07
C ILE A 29 6.16 9.09 2.78
N TYR A 30 7.10 8.47 2.08
CA TYR A 30 7.91 7.38 2.61
C TYR A 30 9.39 7.74 2.50
N ILE A 31 10.19 7.24 3.42
CA ILE A 31 11.64 7.46 3.50
C ILE A 31 12.33 6.13 3.25
N SER A 32 13.40 6.15 2.44
CA SER A 32 14.19 4.95 2.20
C SER A 32 14.89 4.51 3.49
N GLU A 33 14.80 3.23 3.85
CA GLU A 33 15.61 2.63 4.93
C GLU A 33 17.01 2.21 4.42
N LYS A 34 17.41 2.58 3.20
CA LYS A 34 18.73 2.25 2.64
C LYS A 34 19.84 3.06 3.32
N ASP A 35 20.88 2.36 3.77
CA ASP A 35 22.02 2.96 4.47
C ASP A 35 22.68 4.10 3.66
N GLY A 36 22.60 5.31 4.20
CA GLY A 36 23.38 6.47 3.74
C GLY A 36 22.77 7.30 2.61
N THR A 37 21.57 6.99 2.12
CA THR A 37 20.90 7.85 1.12
C THR A 37 19.57 8.38 1.68
N SER A 38 19.48 9.70 1.86
CA SER A 38 18.25 10.40 2.27
C SER A 38 17.27 10.51 1.10
N MET A 39 16.80 9.38 0.58
CA MET A 39 15.76 9.36 -0.44
C MET A 39 14.37 9.33 0.20
N SER A 40 13.43 10.07 -0.39
CA SER A 40 12.01 9.96 -0.05
C SER A 40 11.17 9.74 -1.30
N VAL A 41 10.03 9.07 -1.14
CA VAL A 41 9.03 8.90 -2.20
C VAL A 41 7.70 9.43 -1.73
N GLU A 42 7.10 10.32 -2.52
CA GLU A 42 5.73 10.80 -2.34
C GLU A 42 4.81 10.00 -3.25
N LEU A 43 3.85 9.29 -2.66
CA LEU A 43 2.77 8.60 -3.37
C LEU A 43 1.49 9.45 -3.30
N LYS A 44 1.02 9.91 -4.46
CA LYS A 44 -0.14 10.79 -4.56
C LYS A 44 -1.44 10.01 -4.78
N PRO A 45 -2.59 10.51 -4.26
CA PRO A 45 -3.88 9.86 -4.44
C PRO A 45 -4.31 9.63 -5.91
N ASP A 46 -3.73 10.38 -6.85
CA ASP A 46 -3.99 10.26 -8.29
C ASP A 46 -3.25 9.07 -8.96
N GLY A 47 -2.49 8.28 -8.19
CA GLY A 47 -1.71 7.15 -8.69
C GLY A 47 -0.37 7.56 -9.31
N THR A 48 0.11 8.78 -9.07
CA THR A 48 1.46 9.21 -9.45
C THR A 48 2.41 9.21 -8.26
N TYR A 49 3.71 9.07 -8.52
CA TYR A 49 4.73 9.19 -7.49
C TYR A 49 5.88 10.09 -7.91
N ARG A 50 6.59 10.62 -6.92
CA ARG A 50 7.84 11.36 -7.09
C ARG A 50 8.86 10.88 -6.07
N ILE A 51 10.08 10.61 -6.53
CA ILE A 51 11.23 10.29 -5.69
C ILE A 51 12.08 11.55 -5.58
N PHE A 52 12.49 11.88 -4.37
CA PHE A 52 13.32 13.01 -4.03
C PHE A 52 14.61 12.54 -3.38
N ASP A 53 15.74 13.10 -3.80
CA ASP A 53 17.03 13.03 -3.14
C ASP A 53 17.33 14.36 -2.41
N ASP A 54 18.52 14.50 -1.84
CA ASP A 54 18.95 15.73 -1.16
C ASP A 54 19.09 16.95 -2.10
N LYS A 55 19.06 16.74 -3.42
CA LYS A 55 19.21 17.79 -4.45
C LYS A 55 17.89 18.19 -5.09
N GLY A 56 16.82 17.41 -4.90
CA GLY A 56 15.49 17.70 -5.41
C GLY A 56 14.75 16.46 -5.92
N ALA A 57 13.80 16.64 -6.84
CA ALA A 57 13.09 15.52 -7.45
C ALA A 57 14.01 14.80 -8.45
N GLU A 58 14.30 13.52 -8.18
CA GLU A 58 15.17 12.69 -9.01
C GLU A 58 14.36 11.91 -10.06
N ALA A 59 13.16 11.45 -9.70
CA ALA A 59 12.34 10.65 -10.60
C ALA A 59 10.84 10.81 -10.36
N SER A 60 10.03 10.48 -11.37
CA SER A 60 8.57 10.44 -11.24
C SER A 60 7.96 9.37 -12.16
N GLY A 61 6.78 8.88 -11.79
CA GLY A 61 6.10 7.83 -12.54
C GLY A 61 4.68 7.60 -12.06
N LYS A 62 4.10 6.47 -12.47
CA LYS A 62 2.79 6.01 -12.00
C LYS A 62 2.96 4.82 -11.09
N TYR A 63 2.05 4.65 -10.15
CA TYR A 63 1.97 3.43 -9.36
C TYR A 63 0.56 2.85 -9.37
N ILE A 64 0.49 1.53 -9.24
CA ILE A 64 -0.76 0.80 -9.12
C ILE A 64 -0.69 -0.01 -7.83
N VAL A 65 -1.83 -0.11 -7.12
CA VAL A 65 -1.96 -0.91 -5.91
C VAL A 65 -3.01 -1.98 -6.14
N ASN A 66 -2.63 -3.23 -5.95
CA ASN A 66 -3.51 -4.38 -5.97
C ASN A 66 -3.35 -5.15 -4.65
N TYR A 67 -4.37 -5.12 -3.80
CA TYR A 67 -4.32 -5.70 -2.45
C TYR A 67 -3.16 -5.16 -1.60
N ASN A 68 -2.19 -6.01 -1.27
CA ASN A 68 -0.96 -5.69 -0.54
C ASN A 68 0.24 -5.50 -1.47
N MET A 69 0.05 -5.48 -2.79
CA MET A 69 1.13 -5.27 -3.76
C MET A 69 1.04 -3.89 -4.37
N ILE A 70 2.20 -3.26 -4.55
CA ILE A 70 2.37 -2.01 -5.29
C ILE A 70 3.29 -2.26 -6.47
N THR A 71 3.05 -1.55 -7.57
CA THR A 71 3.90 -1.59 -8.76
C THR A 71 4.23 -0.18 -9.17
N PHE A 72 5.51 0.17 -9.18
CA PHE A 72 6.02 1.42 -9.74
C PHE A 72 6.29 1.23 -11.21
N ILE A 73 5.79 2.15 -12.03
CA ILE A 73 5.88 2.12 -13.48
C ILE A 73 6.61 3.39 -13.92
N MET A 74 7.80 3.21 -14.50
CA MET A 74 8.63 4.29 -15.01
C MET A 74 9.16 3.92 -16.40
N PHE A 75 8.86 4.74 -17.41
CA PHE A 75 9.30 4.51 -18.80
C PHE A 75 9.03 3.08 -19.32
N GLY A 76 7.88 2.50 -18.96
CA GLY A 76 7.48 1.14 -19.36
C GLY A 76 8.17 0.01 -18.58
N LYS A 77 9.05 0.32 -17.62
CA LYS A 77 9.60 -0.65 -16.67
C LYS A 77 8.74 -0.71 -15.42
N GLU A 78 8.54 -1.92 -14.91
CA GLU A 78 7.82 -2.18 -13.67
C GLU A 78 8.80 -2.59 -12.57
N ASN A 79 8.59 -2.08 -11.36
CA ASN A 79 9.24 -2.52 -10.13
C ASN A 79 8.17 -2.76 -9.08
N LYS A 80 8.05 -3.99 -8.58
CA LYS A 80 6.97 -4.38 -7.68
C LYS A 80 7.45 -4.37 -6.24
N GLY A 81 6.52 -4.28 -5.32
CA GLY A 81 6.80 -4.36 -3.89
C GLY A 81 5.60 -4.76 -3.07
N GLU A 82 5.84 -5.22 -1.86
CA GLU A 82 4.82 -5.61 -0.90
C GLU A 82 4.61 -4.52 0.15
N ILE A 83 3.36 -4.15 0.40
CA ILE A 83 2.93 -3.19 1.40
C ILE A 83 2.71 -3.95 2.73
N LYS A 84 3.54 -3.66 3.73
CA LYS A 84 3.45 -4.25 5.07
C LYS A 84 3.52 -3.18 6.15
N ARG A 85 2.43 -2.95 6.88
CA ARG A 85 2.39 -2.14 8.12
C ARG A 85 3.13 -0.79 7.99
N GLY A 86 2.76 0.01 6.98
CA GLY A 86 3.39 1.31 6.73
C GLY A 86 4.77 1.22 6.06
N ARG A 87 5.22 0.03 5.65
CA ARG A 87 6.39 -0.15 4.78
C ARG A 87 5.99 -0.62 3.39
N ILE A 88 6.83 -0.31 2.42
CA ILE A 88 6.82 -0.89 1.08
C ILE A 88 8.17 -1.57 0.89
N ILE A 89 8.16 -2.88 0.65
CA ILE A 89 9.36 -3.70 0.45
C ILE A 89 9.42 -4.04 -1.03
N MET A 90 10.29 -3.37 -1.77
CA MET A 90 10.44 -3.54 -3.22
C MET A 90 11.21 -4.82 -3.55
N GLU A 91 10.99 -5.39 -4.75
CA GLU A 91 11.68 -6.59 -5.25
C GLU A 91 13.18 -6.37 -5.43
N ASP A 92 13.62 -5.14 -5.67
CA ASP A 92 15.03 -4.74 -5.75
C ASP A 92 15.72 -4.59 -4.38
N GLY A 93 15.00 -4.88 -3.29
CA GLY A 93 15.49 -4.78 -1.92
C GLY A 93 15.36 -3.40 -1.29
N VAL A 94 14.88 -2.38 -2.01
CA VAL A 94 14.62 -1.06 -1.41
C VAL A 94 13.41 -1.15 -0.48
N VAL A 95 13.56 -0.64 0.75
CA VAL A 95 12.47 -0.55 1.71
C VAL A 95 12.11 0.92 1.95
N TRP A 96 10.85 1.25 1.75
CA TRP A 96 10.30 2.58 2.02
C TRP A 96 9.44 2.53 3.27
N LYS A 97 9.78 3.32 4.30
CA LYS A 97 9.02 3.44 5.54
C LYS A 97 8.20 4.71 5.54
N LYS A 98 6.91 4.60 5.81
CA LYS A 98 6.00 5.74 5.91
C LYS A 98 6.47 6.69 7.01
N LYS A 99 6.55 7.98 6.67
CA LYS A 99 6.89 9.04 7.61
C LYS A 99 5.79 9.24 8.65
#